data_AF-R6H4T2-F1
#
_entry.id   AF-R6H4T2-F1
#
_cell.length_a   1.000
_cell.length_b   1.000
_cell.length_c   1.000
_cell.angle_alpha   90.00
_cell.angle_beta   90.00
_cell.angle_gamma   90.00
#
_symmetry.space_group_name_H-M   'P 1'
#
loop_
_entity.id
_entity.type
_entity.pdbx_description
1 polymer ?
#
loop_
_entity_poly.entity_id
_entity_poly.type
_entity_poly.pdbx_seq_one_letter_code
_entity_poly.pdbx_strand_id
1 'polypeptide(L)'
;MYNGGFETGDVGAGDYKQFNDDLSDLGPHKKITQEYMKRGNYKVGDFIARNGHAALIIGISDTTIYTAESLPPKLKVYTYERYKGIVNDPNLTYVIEMSDIYPNRDGITTDMW
;
A
#
# COMPACT_ATOMS: atom_id res chain seq x y z
N MET A 1 6.30 -2.76 10.56
CA MET A 1 6.47 -1.35 10.95
C MET A 1 6.49 -1.30 12.47
N TYR A 2 7.51 -0.70 13.08
CA TYR A 2 7.56 -0.49 14.53
C TYR A 2 7.59 1.01 14.83
N ASN A 3 6.75 1.47 15.75
CA ASN A 3 6.57 2.90 16.07
C ASN A 3 6.24 3.80 14.86
N GLY A 4 5.58 3.26 13.84
CA GLY A 4 4.99 4.01 12.73
C GLY A 4 3.54 3.57 12.54
N GLY A 5 2.77 4.34 11.76
CA GLY A 5 1.43 3.94 11.32
C GLY A 5 0.27 4.54 12.11
N PHE A 6 -0.88 3.89 11.87
CA PHE A 6 -2.26 4.37 12.04
C PHE A 6 -2.59 5.10 13.33
N GLU A 7 -3.47 6.11 13.20
CA GLU A 7 -4.07 6.79 14.33
C GLU A 7 -5.42 6.16 14.71
N THR A 8 -5.85 6.43 15.95
CA THR A 8 -7.20 6.06 16.37
C THR A 8 -8.20 6.91 15.61
N GLY A 9 -8.86 6.33 14.62
CA GLY A 9 -9.82 7.04 13.75
C GLY A 9 -9.68 6.72 12.27
N ASP A 10 -8.56 6.11 11.84
CA ASP A 10 -8.37 5.74 10.44
C ASP A 10 -9.45 4.74 9.99
N VAL A 11 -10.16 5.10 8.92
CA VAL A 11 -11.19 4.26 8.29
C VAL A 11 -10.54 3.48 7.16
N GLY A 12 -10.89 2.20 6.98
CA GLY A 12 -10.22 1.30 6.03
C GLY A 12 -10.31 1.73 4.55
N ALA A 13 -10.10 0.78 3.63
CA ALA A 13 -10.24 1.09 2.20
C ALA A 13 -11.72 1.24 1.83
N GLY A 14 -12.22 2.47 1.79
CA GLY A 14 -13.58 2.80 1.36
C GLY A 14 -13.61 3.52 0.01
N ASP A 15 -14.78 3.59 -0.61
CA ASP A 15 -15.04 4.41 -1.81
C ASP A 15 -16.29 5.28 -1.63
N TYR A 16 -16.68 5.51 -0.38
CA TYR A 16 -17.91 6.17 -0.04
C TYR A 16 -17.70 7.69 -0.08
N LYS A 17 -18.33 8.36 -1.04
CA LYS A 17 -18.27 9.82 -1.23
C LYS A 17 -18.61 10.69 0.00
N GLN A 18 -19.18 10.09 1.05
CA GLN A 18 -19.59 10.76 2.28
C GLN A 18 -18.52 10.69 3.38
N PHE A 19 -17.48 9.89 3.19
CA PHE A 19 -16.30 9.80 4.03
C PHE A 19 -15.11 10.37 3.25
N ASN A 20 -14.19 10.99 3.98
CA ASN A 20 -12.99 11.64 3.43
C ASN A 20 -11.74 11.34 4.27
N ASP A 21 -11.86 10.31 5.11
CA ASP A 21 -10.89 9.80 6.08
C ASP A 21 -10.62 8.31 5.84
N ASP A 22 -11.05 7.78 4.69
CA ASP A 22 -10.67 6.44 4.25
C ASP A 22 -9.17 6.39 3.95
N LEU A 23 -8.51 5.27 4.25
CA LEU A 23 -7.08 5.08 3.95
C LEU A 23 -6.74 5.30 2.47
N SER A 24 -7.72 5.09 1.59
CA SER A 24 -7.62 5.36 0.15
C SER A 24 -7.57 6.84 -0.20
N ASP A 25 -8.01 7.74 0.68
CA ASP A 25 -7.98 9.20 0.48
C ASP A 25 -6.71 9.84 1.03
N LEU A 26 -5.92 9.09 1.79
CA LEU A 26 -4.68 9.57 2.38
C LEU A 26 -3.57 9.69 1.33
N GLY A 27 -2.66 10.62 1.57
CA GLY A 27 -1.37 10.73 0.87
C GLY A 27 -1.42 10.91 -0.65
N PRO A 28 -0.24 11.03 -1.29
CA PRO A 28 -0.13 11.09 -2.73
C PRO A 28 -0.41 9.75 -3.41
N HIS A 29 -1.31 9.73 -4.39
CA HIS A 29 -1.52 8.59 -5.27
C HIS A 29 -0.53 8.58 -6.43
N LYS A 30 0.30 7.53 -6.52
CA LYS A 30 1.19 7.29 -7.66
C LYS A 30 0.67 6.14 -8.48
N LYS A 31 0.29 6.43 -9.73
CA LYS A 31 -0.18 5.40 -10.66
C LYS A 31 0.89 4.31 -10.84
N ILE A 32 0.48 3.06 -10.71
CA ILE A 32 1.34 1.92 -10.97
C ILE A 32 1.59 1.85 -12.48
N THR A 33 2.86 2.02 -12.83
CA THR A 33 3.38 1.84 -14.19
C THR A 33 4.69 1.07 -14.09
N GLN A 34 5.12 0.43 -15.18
CA GLN A 34 6.40 -0.27 -15.17
C GLN A 34 7.57 0.68 -14.87
N GLU A 35 7.51 1.94 -15.28
CA GLU A 35 8.53 2.94 -14.95
C GLU A 35 8.52 3.28 -13.46
N TYR A 36 7.34 3.55 -12.90
CA TYR A 36 7.20 3.84 -11.48
C TYR A 36 7.65 2.66 -10.62
N MET A 37 7.31 1.42 -10.99
CA MET A 37 7.77 0.25 -10.23
C MET A 37 9.29 0.06 -10.31
N LYS A 38 9.97 0.54 -11.35
CA LYS A 38 11.43 0.44 -11.48
C LYS A 38 12.20 1.57 -10.80
N ARG A 39 11.61 2.77 -10.70
CA ARG A 39 12.33 4.01 -10.34
C ARG A 39 11.64 4.88 -9.29
N GLY A 40 10.42 4.53 -8.93
CA GLY A 40 9.63 5.24 -7.93
C GLY A 40 10.09 4.94 -6.50
N ASN A 41 9.55 5.72 -5.56
CA ASN A 41 9.94 5.70 -4.15
C ASN A 41 8.95 4.94 -3.26
N TYR A 42 8.26 3.94 -3.80
CA TYR A 42 7.39 3.08 -3.00
C TYR A 42 8.21 2.16 -2.10
N LYS A 43 7.67 1.84 -0.92
CA LYS A 43 8.39 1.06 0.10
C LYS A 43 7.45 0.23 0.98
N VAL A 44 8.04 -0.61 1.83
CA VAL A 44 7.31 -1.29 2.90
C VAL A 44 6.64 -0.28 3.82
N GLY A 45 5.35 -0.47 4.08
CA GLY A 45 4.52 0.47 4.82
C GLY A 45 3.62 1.36 3.97
N ASP A 46 3.91 1.49 2.67
CA ASP A 46 2.98 2.14 1.75
C ASP A 46 1.80 1.21 1.43
N PHE A 47 0.67 1.80 1.05
CA PHE A 47 -0.46 1.03 0.51
C PHE A 47 -0.37 0.89 -0.99
N ILE A 48 -0.92 -0.21 -1.49
CA ILE A 48 -1.14 -0.45 -2.91
C ILE A 48 -2.61 -0.80 -3.11
N ALA A 49 -3.27 -0.09 -4.01
CA ALA A 49 -4.72 0.04 -3.95
C ALA A 49 -5.37 0.25 -5.32
N ARG A 50 -6.69 0.09 -5.33
CA ARG A 50 -7.65 0.67 -6.27
C ARG A 50 -8.79 1.27 -5.46
N ASN A 51 -9.67 2.05 -6.08
CA ASN A 51 -10.83 2.63 -5.38
C ASN A 51 -11.62 1.57 -4.61
N GLY A 52 -11.78 1.75 -3.30
CA GLY A 52 -12.48 0.83 -2.39
C GLY A 52 -11.71 -0.44 -2.01
N HIS A 53 -10.41 -0.52 -2.30
CA HIS A 53 -9.60 -1.70 -2.00
C HIS A 53 -8.12 -1.37 -1.83
N ALA A 54 -7.53 -1.72 -0.69
CA ALA A 54 -6.13 -1.47 -0.43
C ALA A 54 -5.48 -2.67 0.27
N ALA A 55 -4.21 -2.89 -0.05
CA ALA A 55 -3.33 -3.83 0.63
C ALA A 55 -2.08 -3.07 1.13
N LEU A 56 -1.51 -3.53 2.23
CA LEU A 56 -0.27 -2.99 2.77
C LEU A 56 0.92 -3.66 2.08
N ILE A 57 1.92 -2.90 1.63
CA ILE A 57 3.19 -3.47 1.19
C ILE A 57 3.98 -3.90 2.43
N ILE A 58 4.18 -5.20 2.60
CA ILE A 58 4.87 -5.79 3.77
C ILE A 58 6.28 -6.30 3.46
N GLY A 59 6.63 -6.40 2.17
CA GLY A 59 7.97 -6.79 1.77
C GLY A 59 8.30 -6.42 0.33
N ILE A 60 9.56 -6.12 0.07
CA ILE A 60 10.10 -5.85 -1.25
C ILE A 60 11.47 -6.52 -1.38
N SER A 61 11.70 -7.20 -2.50
CA SER A 61 13.02 -7.69 -2.93
C SER A 61 13.33 -7.17 -4.33
N ASP A 62 14.48 -7.56 -4.90
CA ASP A 62 14.86 -7.15 -6.26
C ASP A 62 13.85 -7.57 -7.33
N THR A 63 13.14 -8.69 -7.11
CA THR A 63 12.23 -9.30 -8.09
C THR A 63 10.79 -9.37 -7.62
N THR A 64 10.53 -9.14 -6.34
CA THR A 64 9.26 -9.51 -5.72
C THR A 64 8.71 -8.40 -4.83
N ILE A 65 7.39 -8.25 -4.84
CA ILE A 65 6.65 -7.42 -3.89
C ILE A 65 5.63 -8.30 -3.16
N TYR A 66 5.52 -8.08 -1.85
CA TYR A 66 4.63 -8.80 -0.95
C TYR A 66 3.61 -7.82 -0.38
N THR A 67 2.33 -8.18 -0.51
CA THR A 67 1.24 -7.36 0.01
C THR A 67 0.42 -8.16 1.00
N ALA A 68 -0.09 -7.52 2.04
CA ALA A 68 -0.99 -8.12 3.02
C ALA A 68 -2.33 -7.40 3.01
N GLU A 69 -3.39 -8.18 3.06
CA GLU A 69 -4.75 -7.67 3.15
C GLU A 69 -5.67 -8.59 3.95
N SER A 70 -6.77 -8.01 4.44
CA SER A 70 -7.87 -8.74 5.05
C SER A 70 -9.09 -8.70 4.14
N LEU A 71 -9.33 -9.80 3.44
CA LEU A 71 -10.55 -10.03 2.67
C LEU A 71 -11.27 -11.27 3.18
N PRO A 72 -12.61 -11.30 3.21
CA PRO A 72 -13.33 -12.54 3.48
C PRO A 72 -12.82 -13.69 2.57
N PRO A 73 -12.57 -14.89 3.13
CA PRO A 73 -12.86 -15.32 4.50
C PRO A 73 -11.68 -15.16 5.49
N LYS A 74 -10.51 -14.67 5.07
CA LYS A 74 -9.28 -14.68 5.88
C LYS A 74 -8.24 -13.67 5.42
N LEU A 75 -7.33 -13.33 6.33
CA LEU A 75 -6.11 -12.61 6.02
C LEU A 75 -5.26 -13.38 4.99
N LYS A 76 -4.68 -12.66 4.04
CA LYS A 76 -3.84 -13.22 2.99
C LYS A 76 -2.62 -12.34 2.75
N VAL A 77 -1.53 -13.01 2.38
CA VAL A 77 -0.37 -12.39 1.76
C VAL A 77 -0.35 -12.78 0.30
N TYR A 78 -0.16 -11.80 -0.58
CA TYR A 78 0.03 -12.02 -2.01
C TYR A 78 1.45 -11.70 -2.41
N THR A 79 1.90 -12.34 -3.48
CA THR A 79 3.25 -12.23 -4.00
C THR A 79 3.17 -11.95 -5.48
N TYR A 80 3.87 -10.90 -5.92
CA TYR A 80 3.88 -10.47 -7.31
C TYR A 80 5.31 -10.30 -7.78
N GLU A 81 5.53 -10.51 -9.08
CA GLU A 81 6.74 -10.00 -9.71
C GLU A 81 6.69 -8.46 -9.71
N ARG A 82 7.78 -7.84 -9.26
CA ARG A 82 7.84 -6.45 -8.82
C ARG A 82 7.61 -5.42 -9.93
N TYR A 83 8.00 -5.68 -11.17
CA TYR A 83 7.99 -4.65 -12.21
C TYR A 83 6.90 -4.82 -13.26
N LYS A 84 6.48 -6.04 -13.54
CA LYS A 84 5.50 -6.40 -14.57
C LYS A 84 4.32 -7.14 -13.97
N GLY A 85 4.55 -8.06 -13.03
CA GLY A 85 3.49 -8.83 -12.37
C GLY A 85 2.47 -7.92 -11.70
N ILE A 86 2.94 -7.05 -10.79
CA ILE A 86 2.09 -6.11 -10.05
C ILE A 86 1.42 -5.07 -10.96
N VAL A 87 2.09 -4.65 -12.03
CA VAL A 87 1.55 -3.67 -13.00
C VAL A 87 0.40 -4.25 -13.81
N ASN A 88 0.40 -5.57 -14.01
CA ASN A 88 -0.64 -6.26 -14.78
C ASN A 88 -1.80 -6.78 -13.91
N ASP A 89 -1.78 -6.57 -12.59
CA ASP A 89 -2.92 -6.91 -11.74
C ASP A 89 -4.00 -5.81 -11.86
N PRO A 90 -5.18 -6.10 -12.44
CA PRO A 90 -6.23 -5.10 -12.61
C PRO A 90 -6.87 -4.66 -11.27
N ASN A 91 -6.57 -5.35 -10.16
CA ASN A 91 -7.08 -5.00 -8.84
C ASN A 91 -6.23 -3.97 -8.12
N LEU A 92 -5.07 -3.61 -8.66
CA LEU A 92 -4.14 -2.64 -8.07
C LEU A 92 -3.76 -1.60 -9.12
N THR A 93 -4.05 -0.32 -8.87
CA THR A 93 -3.88 0.74 -9.89
C THR A 93 -2.97 1.87 -9.44
N TYR A 94 -2.77 2.07 -8.14
CA TYR A 94 -1.87 3.08 -7.58
C TYR A 94 -1.24 2.63 -6.26
N VAL A 95 -0.10 3.24 -5.95
CA VAL A 95 0.51 3.24 -4.61
C VAL A 95 0.07 4.51 -3.90
N ILE A 96 -0.22 4.39 -2.60
CA ILE A 96 -0.48 5.49 -1.69
C ILE A 96 0.77 5.67 -0.82
N GLU A 97 1.48 6.79 -0.98
CA GLU A 97 2.70 7.06 -0.23
C GLU A 97 2.36 7.49 1.21
N MET A 98 2.84 6.74 2.20
CA MET A 98 2.43 6.90 3.61
C MET A 98 3.43 7.66 4.49
N SER A 99 4.60 8.04 3.96
CA SER A 99 5.73 8.55 4.75
C SER A 99 5.42 9.74 5.65
N ASP A 100 4.58 10.66 5.18
CA ASP A 100 4.36 11.95 5.85
C ASP A 100 2.94 12.07 6.43
N ILE A 101 2.20 10.97 6.49
CA ILE A 101 0.80 10.96 6.94
C ILE A 101 0.70 10.99 8.46
N TYR A 102 1.54 10.21 9.14
CA TYR A 102 1.48 10.07 10.60
C TYR A 102 2.61 10.83 11.30
N PRO A 103 2.41 11.28 12.56
CA PRO A 103 3.44 12.04 13.31
C PRO A 103 4.78 11.32 13.41
N ASN A 104 4.76 9.98 13.53
CA ASN A 104 5.96 9.15 13.58
C ASN A 104 6.46 8.71 12.20
N ARG A 105 5.85 9.23 11.12
CA ARG A 105 6.19 8.90 9.73
C ARG A 105 6.15 7.39 9.49
N ASP A 106 7.17 6.86 8.82
CA ASP A 106 7.34 5.43 8.54
C ASP A 106 7.67 4.59 9.79
N GLY A 107 8.04 5.22 10.92
CA GLY A 107 8.63 4.51 12.05
C GLY A 107 9.92 3.77 11.64
N ILE A 108 10.12 2.58 12.22
CA ILE A 108 11.21 1.66 11.86
C ILE A 108 10.65 0.59 10.92
N THR A 109 11.18 0.56 9.70
CA THR A 109 10.86 -0.41 8.64
C THR A 109 12.08 -1.26 8.28
N THR A 110 11.81 -2.43 7.74
CA THR A 110 12.77 -3.37 7.14
C THR A 110 12.23 -3.77 5.77
N ASP A 111 13.09 -4.26 4.89
CA ASP A 111 12.68 -4.66 3.53
C ASP A 111 11.67 -5.81 3.52
N MET A 112 11.53 -6.56 4.62
CA MET A 112 10.58 -7.64 4.83
C MET A 112 10.08 -7.64 6.29
N TRP A 113 8.79 -7.95 6.49
CA TRP A 113 8.16 -8.23 7.78
C TRP A 113 7.54 -9.63 7.83
#